data_AF-A0A961DU05-F1
#
_entry.id   AF-A0A961DU05-F1
#
_cell.length_a   1.000
_cell.length_b   1.000
_cell.length_c   1.000
_cell.angle_alpha   90.00
_cell.angle_beta   90.00
_cell.angle_gamma   90.00
#
_symmetry.space_group_name_H-M   'P 1'
#
loop_
_entity.id
_entity.type
_entity.pdbx_description
1 polymer ?
#
loop_
_entity_poly.entity_id
_entity_poly.type
_entity_poly.pdbx_seq_one_letter_code
_entity_poly.pdbx_strand_id
1 'polypeptide(L)'
;MPTRAGLRRLGLGVAVGALALTACFPQQTPTTPTTTTIEVVTPDPEPTLTLSKTSGLNAAGDTITVTGSGYDPDAYVGTRPPLAGKPTGVYVNFGKYADQWAPSTGAASPSRQTIVQRWVLPQEGYDALVALGGQNAEQAVLMNEDGSFEFTIDVAPTTTGTNAYGVVSYPGGGPTFAQHEVIERVTFAPRVTADLPEAPVEGQTVNVRGEGFLPSATGTRLPLAGQPAGVYVAWGRFADVWQPSTGAAGSTRTVGSNGTGTVWAMPEPSFSIMSPEGTDPAYALIRADGSFDVTLTVSTIESANPNYGIATYAGSGAKNSEQELFIASAAPAAPEVPAT
;
A
#
# COMPACT_ATOMS: atom_id res chain seq x y z
N MET A 1 -40.08 4.41 -35.70
CA MET A 1 -41.52 4.44 -36.08
C MET A 1 -41.60 4.07 -37.56
N PRO A 2 -42.54 3.23 -38.03
CA PRO A 2 -43.81 2.81 -37.41
C PRO A 2 -43.80 1.33 -36.93
N THR A 3 -44.48 0.91 -35.85
CA THR A 3 -45.93 0.67 -35.64
C THR A 3 -46.56 -0.26 -36.69
N ARG A 4 -47.46 -1.20 -36.41
CA ARG A 4 -48.11 -1.81 -35.23
C ARG A 4 -49.07 -2.88 -35.80
N ALA A 5 -49.60 -3.71 -34.91
CA ALA A 5 -50.90 -4.41 -35.02
C ALA A 5 -50.94 -5.65 -35.94
N GLY A 6 -51.61 -6.75 -35.58
CA GLY A 6 -52.50 -7.02 -34.46
C GLY A 6 -53.66 -7.92 -34.89
N LEU A 7 -53.93 -8.94 -34.08
CA LEU A 7 -55.25 -9.49 -33.74
C LEU A 7 -56.10 -10.26 -34.78
N ARG A 8 -56.24 -11.57 -34.48
CA ARG A 8 -57.46 -12.29 -34.03
C ARG A 8 -58.50 -12.85 -35.03
N ARG A 9 -58.97 -14.05 -34.62
CA ARG A 9 -60.29 -14.73 -34.81
C ARG A 9 -60.48 -15.49 -36.14
N LEU A 10 -61.26 -16.56 -36.27
CA LEU A 10 -61.93 -17.58 -35.42
C LEU A 10 -62.68 -18.51 -36.42
N GLY A 11 -62.92 -19.79 -36.09
CA GLY A 11 -63.93 -20.67 -36.74
C GLY A 11 -63.31 -21.92 -37.39
N LEU A 12 -63.39 -23.13 -36.82
CA LEU A 12 -64.52 -24.03 -36.50
C LEU A 12 -65.11 -24.75 -37.74
N GLY A 13 -64.91 -26.07 -37.77
CA GLY A 13 -65.64 -27.06 -38.57
C GLY A 13 -64.71 -27.98 -39.38
N VAL A 14 -64.90 -29.29 -39.54
CA VAL A 14 -65.92 -30.28 -39.15
C VAL A 14 -65.33 -31.68 -39.51
N ALA A 15 -65.81 -32.72 -38.82
CA ALA A 15 -65.89 -34.15 -39.21
C ALA A 15 -64.64 -35.06 -39.28
N VAL A 16 -64.48 -35.82 -38.18
CA VAL A 16 -64.52 -37.30 -38.10
C VAL A 16 -64.16 -38.10 -39.35
N GLY A 17 -63.06 -38.85 -39.25
CA GLY A 17 -62.79 -40.07 -40.01
C GLY A 17 -62.00 -41.03 -39.12
N ALA A 18 -62.69 -42.01 -38.53
CA ALA A 18 -62.10 -43.02 -37.67
C ALA A 18 -61.28 -44.02 -38.51
N LEU A 19 -59.99 -44.15 -38.21
CA LEU A 19 -59.25 -45.39 -38.45
C LEU A 19 -58.63 -45.84 -37.14
N ALA A 20 -59.10 -46.98 -36.66
CA ALA A 20 -58.55 -47.69 -35.53
C ALA A 20 -57.18 -48.26 -35.90
N LEU A 21 -56.12 -47.74 -35.27
CA LEU A 21 -54.88 -48.49 -35.06
C LEU A 21 -54.81 -48.84 -33.58
N THR A 22 -54.95 -50.12 -33.28
CA THR A 22 -54.65 -50.70 -31.96
C THR A 22 -53.13 -50.61 -31.73
N ALA A 23 -52.70 -49.53 -31.09
CA ALA A 23 -51.36 -49.43 -30.50
C ALA A 23 -51.43 -49.97 -29.06
N CYS A 24 -50.67 -51.02 -28.78
CA CYS A 24 -50.47 -51.54 -27.43
C CYS A 24 -49.60 -50.53 -26.66
N PHE A 25 -50.20 -49.74 -25.77
CA PHE A 25 -49.47 -48.88 -24.84
C PHE A 25 -49.37 -49.58 -23.47
N PRO A 26 -48.16 -49.79 -22.91
CA PRO A 26 -48.04 -50.23 -21.53
C PRO A 26 -48.54 -49.11 -20.60
N GLN A 27 -49.33 -49.52 -19.61
CA GLN A 27 -49.93 -48.64 -18.62
C GLN A 27 -48.83 -47.99 -17.76
N GLN A 28 -48.61 -46.68 -17.91
CA GLN A 28 -47.71 -45.93 -17.04
C GLN A 28 -48.41 -45.65 -15.71
N THR A 29 -47.89 -46.24 -14.63
CA THR A 29 -48.25 -45.91 -13.25
C THR A 29 -47.86 -44.45 -12.97
N PRO A 30 -48.73 -43.60 -12.38
CA PRO A 30 -48.37 -42.22 -12.11
C PRO A 30 -47.29 -42.18 -11.02
N THR A 31 -46.10 -41.69 -11.38
CA THR A 31 -45.02 -41.42 -10.42
C THR A 31 -45.30 -40.10 -9.68
N THR A 32 -45.24 -40.16 -8.35
CA THR A 32 -45.31 -38.99 -7.47
C THR A 32 -44.24 -37.96 -7.86
N PRO A 33 -44.56 -36.67 -8.01
CA PRO A 33 -43.55 -35.67 -8.31
C PRO A 33 -42.59 -35.54 -7.14
N THR A 34 -41.30 -35.81 -7.38
CA THR A 34 -40.21 -35.52 -6.45
C THR A 34 -40.05 -34.01 -6.38
N THR A 35 -40.31 -33.41 -5.21
CA THR A 35 -39.96 -32.03 -4.92
C THR A 35 -38.44 -31.91 -4.88
N THR A 36 -37.82 -31.41 -5.94
CA THR A 36 -36.43 -30.96 -5.94
C THR A 36 -36.38 -29.61 -5.22
N THR A 37 -35.91 -29.60 -3.96
CA THR A 37 -35.49 -28.37 -3.29
C THR A 37 -34.29 -27.81 -4.05
N ILE A 38 -34.46 -26.67 -4.69
CA ILE A 38 -33.34 -25.91 -5.26
C ILE A 38 -32.74 -25.12 -4.10
N GLU A 39 -31.59 -25.57 -3.59
CA GLU A 39 -30.79 -24.74 -2.69
C GLU A 39 -30.23 -23.56 -3.49
N VAL A 40 -30.66 -22.35 -3.13
CA VAL A 40 -30.04 -21.13 -3.63
C VAL A 40 -28.68 -21.04 -2.92
N VAL A 41 -27.62 -21.47 -3.60
CA VAL A 41 -26.24 -21.25 -3.15
C VAL A 41 -25.98 -19.75 -3.25
N THR A 42 -26.13 -19.03 -2.14
CA THR A 42 -25.50 -17.71 -2.00
C THR A 42 -23.99 -17.92 -2.08
N PRO A 43 -23.27 -17.22 -2.97
CA PRO A 43 -21.82 -17.31 -3.01
C PRO A 43 -21.27 -16.89 -1.64
N ASP A 44 -20.25 -17.59 -1.15
CA ASP A 44 -19.56 -17.19 0.07
C ASP A 44 -19.08 -15.74 -0.08
N PRO A 45 -19.24 -14.91 0.97
CA PRO A 45 -18.75 -13.54 0.93
C PRO A 45 -17.24 -13.55 0.68
N GLU A 46 -16.79 -12.74 -0.28
CA GLU A 46 -15.35 -12.58 -0.55
C GLU A 46 -14.71 -11.92 0.69
N PRO A 47 -13.56 -12.43 1.18
CA PRO A 47 -12.93 -11.87 2.36
C PRO A 47 -12.45 -10.45 2.07
N THR A 48 -12.72 -9.56 3.02
CA THR A 48 -12.30 -8.15 2.95
C THR A 48 -11.46 -7.80 4.16
N LEU A 49 -10.40 -7.03 3.93
CA LEU A 49 -9.54 -6.48 4.98
C LEU A 49 -9.54 -4.96 4.85
N THR A 50 -9.84 -4.26 5.94
CA THR A 50 -9.89 -2.79 5.98
C THR A 50 -9.06 -2.26 7.15
N LEU A 51 -8.46 -1.09 6.95
CA LEU A 51 -7.60 -0.44 7.93
C LEU A 51 -8.16 0.95 8.23
N SER A 52 -8.11 1.33 9.50
CA SER A 52 -8.50 2.69 9.96
C SER A 52 -7.66 3.81 9.33
N LYS A 53 -6.43 3.51 8.89
CA LYS A 53 -5.52 4.43 8.22
C LYS A 53 -4.57 3.67 7.30
N THR A 54 -4.47 4.10 6.05
CA THR A 54 -3.64 3.47 5.01
C THR A 54 -2.54 4.39 4.46
N SER A 55 -2.60 5.69 4.74
CA SER A 55 -1.61 6.65 4.25
C SER A 55 -1.21 7.67 5.32
N GLY A 56 -0.03 8.26 5.15
CA GLY A 56 0.47 9.26 6.09
C GLY A 56 0.68 8.70 7.50
N LEU A 57 0.99 7.41 7.63
CA LEU A 57 1.31 6.78 8.92
C LEU A 57 2.53 7.45 9.55
N ASN A 58 2.49 7.69 10.85
CA ASN A 58 3.61 8.31 11.55
C ASN A 58 4.82 7.37 11.58
N ALA A 59 5.96 7.84 11.08
CA ALA A 59 7.20 7.07 11.08
C ALA A 59 7.75 6.82 12.51
N ALA A 60 7.32 7.58 13.51
CA ALA A 60 7.61 7.32 14.92
C ALA A 60 6.75 6.18 15.51
N GLY A 61 5.74 5.70 14.78
CA GLY A 61 4.77 4.73 15.22
C GLY A 61 3.34 5.28 15.16
N ASP A 62 2.42 4.49 14.63
CA ASP A 62 0.97 4.69 14.72
C ASP A 62 0.31 3.40 15.21
N THR A 63 -0.80 3.51 15.93
CA THR A 63 -1.69 2.36 16.20
C THR A 63 -2.86 2.41 15.23
N ILE A 64 -3.09 1.33 14.49
CA ILE A 64 -4.21 1.23 13.54
C ILE A 64 -5.14 0.08 13.90
N THR A 65 -6.43 0.30 13.72
CA THR A 65 -7.46 -0.76 13.74
C THR A 65 -7.48 -1.50 12.40
N VAL A 66 -7.51 -2.83 12.49
CA VAL A 66 -7.67 -3.78 11.39
C VAL A 66 -9.03 -4.45 11.56
N THR A 67 -9.85 -4.41 10.51
CA THR A 67 -11.18 -5.02 10.50
C THR A 67 -11.29 -5.96 9.31
N GLY A 68 -11.67 -7.22 9.56
CA GLY A 68 -11.89 -8.23 8.54
C GLY A 68 -13.31 -8.79 8.58
N SER A 69 -13.81 -9.21 7.41
CA SER A 69 -15.10 -9.89 7.25
C SER A 69 -15.08 -10.83 6.05
N GLY A 70 -16.02 -11.78 5.99
CA GLY A 70 -16.13 -12.74 4.89
C GLY A 70 -15.14 -13.91 4.99
N TYR A 71 -14.58 -14.17 6.18
CA TYR A 71 -13.72 -15.32 6.40
C TYR A 71 -14.52 -16.49 6.94
N ASP A 72 -14.55 -17.63 6.24
CA ASP A 72 -15.18 -18.84 6.78
C ASP A 72 -14.39 -19.42 7.98
N PRO A 73 -14.98 -19.49 9.19
CA PRO A 73 -14.33 -20.07 10.37
C PRO A 73 -13.97 -21.56 10.22
N ASP A 74 -14.69 -22.29 9.36
CA ASP A 74 -14.53 -23.73 9.17
C ASP A 74 -13.63 -24.09 7.98
N ALA A 75 -13.17 -23.09 7.22
CA ALA A 75 -12.42 -23.30 5.98
C ALA A 75 -11.06 -24.00 6.15
N TYR A 76 -10.44 -23.92 7.34
CA TYR A 76 -9.04 -24.33 7.52
C TYR A 76 -8.82 -25.22 8.73
N VAL A 77 -8.30 -26.41 8.46
CA VAL A 77 -7.73 -27.30 9.49
C VAL A 77 -6.21 -27.29 9.38
N GLY A 78 -5.54 -27.01 10.49
CA GLY A 78 -4.09 -26.94 10.57
C GLY A 78 -3.43 -28.28 10.27
N THR A 79 -2.33 -28.25 9.52
CA THR A 79 -1.49 -29.44 9.24
C THR A 79 -0.18 -29.43 10.03
N ARG A 80 0.08 -28.35 10.78
CA ARG A 80 1.35 -28.08 11.45
C ARG A 80 1.12 -27.68 12.91
N PRO A 81 2.05 -28.02 13.83
CA PRO A 81 2.03 -27.46 15.18
C PRO A 81 2.02 -25.92 15.15
N PRO A 82 1.42 -25.25 16.15
CA PRO A 82 0.82 -25.83 17.36
C PRO A 82 -0.62 -26.36 17.20
N LEU A 83 -1.30 -26.02 16.10
CA LEU A 83 -2.73 -26.30 15.90
C LEU A 83 -2.98 -27.41 14.87
N ALA A 84 -2.13 -28.44 14.85
CA ALA A 84 -2.31 -29.57 13.94
C ALA A 84 -3.64 -30.29 14.26
N GLY A 85 -4.49 -30.47 13.24
CA GLY A 85 -5.81 -31.07 13.36
C GLY A 85 -6.90 -30.19 13.96
N LYS A 86 -6.63 -28.88 14.17
CA LYS A 86 -7.58 -27.93 14.74
C LYS A 86 -7.93 -26.82 13.73
N PRO A 87 -9.04 -26.09 13.91
CA PRO A 87 -9.33 -24.90 13.12
C PRO A 87 -8.21 -23.86 13.25
N THR A 88 -7.71 -23.34 12.12
CA THR A 88 -6.55 -22.44 12.09
C THR A 88 -6.78 -21.07 11.51
N GLY A 89 -7.99 -20.74 11.04
CA GLY A 89 -8.33 -19.39 10.57
C GLY A 89 -7.25 -18.77 9.67
N VAL A 90 -6.91 -17.51 9.92
CA VAL A 90 -5.97 -16.73 9.08
C VAL A 90 -4.90 -16.03 9.91
N TYR A 91 -3.70 -15.92 9.33
CA TYR A 91 -2.73 -14.92 9.77
C TYR A 91 -3.11 -13.56 9.22
N VAL A 92 -2.94 -12.53 10.03
CA VAL A 92 -3.05 -11.13 9.63
C VAL A 92 -1.79 -10.41 10.07
N ASN A 93 -0.96 -10.02 9.11
CA ASN A 93 0.42 -9.61 9.33
C ASN A 93 0.69 -8.24 8.74
N PHE A 94 1.36 -7.37 9.51
CA PHE A 94 1.95 -6.14 8.99
C PHE A 94 3.42 -6.38 8.64
N GLY A 95 3.85 -5.87 7.50
CA GLY A 95 5.20 -6.11 6.99
C GLY A 95 5.46 -5.49 5.62
N LYS A 96 6.55 -5.92 4.98
CA LYS A 96 6.91 -5.55 3.61
C LYS A 96 6.68 -6.74 2.67
N TYR A 97 6.00 -6.52 1.56
CA TYR A 97 5.56 -7.57 0.63
C TYR A 97 5.76 -7.15 -0.82
N ALA A 98 6.20 -8.08 -1.66
CA ALA A 98 6.22 -7.88 -3.11
C ALA A 98 4.81 -7.63 -3.64
N ASP A 99 4.70 -6.99 -4.81
CA ASP A 99 3.39 -6.52 -5.31
C ASP A 99 2.37 -7.65 -5.50
N GLN A 100 2.84 -8.84 -5.85
CA GLN A 100 2.02 -10.04 -6.06
C GLN A 100 2.34 -11.13 -5.04
N TRP A 101 2.68 -10.76 -3.80
CA TRP A 101 2.98 -11.76 -2.78
C TRP A 101 1.77 -12.68 -2.53
N ALA A 102 1.90 -13.94 -2.93
CA ALA A 102 0.84 -14.95 -2.85
C ALA A 102 1.45 -16.29 -2.40
N PRO A 103 1.30 -16.70 -1.12
CA PRO A 103 1.84 -17.98 -0.66
C PRO A 103 1.24 -19.19 -1.39
N SER A 104 0.00 -19.11 -1.89
CA SER A 104 -0.65 -20.13 -2.69
C SER A 104 0.09 -20.48 -3.99
N THR A 105 0.87 -19.55 -4.54
CA THR A 105 1.67 -19.75 -5.76
C THR A 105 3.15 -20.01 -5.46
N GLY A 106 3.50 -20.20 -4.19
CA GLY A 106 4.87 -20.49 -3.78
C GLY A 106 5.78 -19.26 -3.72
N ALA A 107 5.23 -18.08 -3.38
CA ALA A 107 6.00 -16.85 -3.23
C ALA A 107 7.28 -17.07 -2.38
N ALA A 108 8.43 -16.66 -2.93
CA ALA A 108 9.74 -16.93 -2.32
C ALA A 108 9.90 -16.23 -0.97
N SER A 109 10.54 -16.86 0.02
CA SER A 109 10.69 -16.28 1.37
C SER A 109 11.26 -14.85 1.41
N PRO A 110 12.23 -14.43 0.56
CA PRO A 110 12.72 -13.05 0.55
C PRO A 110 11.70 -12.00 0.09
N SER A 111 10.58 -12.41 -0.51
CA SER A 111 9.53 -11.51 -0.98
C SER A 111 8.59 -11.03 0.13
N ARG A 112 8.79 -11.48 1.38
CA ARG A 112 8.07 -11.05 2.57
C ARG A 112 9.00 -10.77 3.74
N GLN A 113 8.72 -9.70 4.44
CA GLN A 113 9.24 -9.45 5.78
C GLN A 113 8.06 -9.14 6.72
N THR A 114 7.72 -10.07 7.60
CA THR A 114 6.71 -9.85 8.65
C THR A 114 7.34 -9.06 9.81
N ILE A 115 6.66 -8.01 10.26
CA ILE A 115 7.07 -7.15 11.38
C ILE A 115 6.16 -7.40 12.58
N VAL A 116 4.84 -7.39 12.36
CA VAL A 116 3.82 -7.73 13.36
C VAL A 116 2.98 -8.87 12.81
N GLN A 117 2.67 -9.84 13.68
CA GLN A 117 1.81 -10.96 13.35
C GLN A 117 0.67 -11.06 14.36
N ARG A 118 -0.54 -11.28 13.84
CA ARG A 118 -1.71 -11.74 14.57
C ARG A 118 -2.26 -12.99 13.92
N TRP A 119 -2.75 -13.91 14.74
CA TRP A 119 -3.37 -15.15 14.31
C TRP A 119 -4.84 -15.12 14.69
N VAL A 120 -5.68 -14.83 13.71
CA VAL A 120 -7.13 -14.77 13.86
C VAL A 120 -7.68 -16.19 13.75
N LEU A 121 -8.36 -16.65 14.80
CA LEU A 121 -8.70 -18.05 15.01
C LEU A 121 -10.16 -18.23 15.40
N PRO A 122 -10.85 -19.25 14.87
CA PRO A 122 -12.10 -19.73 15.45
C PRO A 122 -11.90 -20.17 16.91
N GLN A 123 -12.99 -20.22 17.68
CA GLN A 123 -12.97 -20.46 19.13
C GLN A 123 -12.09 -21.65 19.56
N GLU A 124 -12.23 -22.82 18.92
CA GLU A 124 -11.45 -24.01 19.30
C GLU A 124 -9.94 -23.81 19.09
N GLY A 125 -9.56 -23.19 17.98
CA GLY A 125 -8.16 -22.87 17.67
C GLY A 125 -7.60 -21.80 18.59
N TYR A 126 -8.41 -20.77 18.89
CA TYR A 126 -8.06 -19.69 19.80
C TYR A 126 -7.77 -20.21 21.21
N ASP A 127 -8.68 -20.99 21.79
CA ASP A 127 -8.52 -21.55 23.14
C ASP A 127 -7.28 -22.44 23.22
N ALA A 128 -7.06 -23.27 22.19
CA ALA A 128 -5.89 -24.13 22.11
C ALA A 128 -4.58 -23.32 22.01
N LEU A 129 -4.55 -22.23 21.25
CA LEU A 129 -3.37 -21.38 21.10
C LEU A 129 -3.08 -20.58 22.38
N VAL A 130 -4.11 -20.00 22.99
CA VAL A 130 -3.99 -19.22 24.24
C VAL A 130 -3.51 -20.09 25.39
N ALA A 131 -3.97 -21.35 25.47
CA ALA A 131 -3.53 -22.30 26.51
C ALA A 131 -2.02 -22.57 26.48
N LEU A 132 -1.34 -22.34 25.36
CA LEU A 132 0.12 -22.47 25.26
C LEU A 132 0.89 -21.30 25.89
N GLY A 133 0.23 -20.16 26.13
CA GLY A 133 0.82 -18.98 26.77
C GLY A 133 1.91 -18.27 25.97
N GLY A 134 2.51 -17.25 26.59
CA GLY A 134 3.57 -16.43 25.99
C GLY A 134 3.16 -15.80 24.65
N GLN A 135 4.08 -15.80 23.68
CA GLN A 135 3.84 -15.23 22.35
C GLN A 135 2.65 -15.85 21.61
N ASN A 136 2.27 -17.11 21.92
CA ASN A 136 1.10 -17.74 21.32
C ASN A 136 -0.19 -17.06 21.76
N ALA A 137 -0.32 -16.77 23.05
CA ALA A 137 -1.47 -16.03 23.57
C ALA A 137 -1.45 -14.55 23.10
N GLU A 138 -0.28 -13.91 23.05
CA GLU A 138 -0.15 -12.51 22.64
C GLU A 138 -0.51 -12.24 21.17
N GLN A 139 -0.34 -13.23 20.30
CA GLN A 139 -0.68 -13.11 18.88
C GLN A 139 -2.10 -13.58 18.55
N ALA A 140 -2.77 -14.29 19.46
CA ALA A 140 -4.09 -14.86 19.22
C ALA A 140 -5.16 -13.76 19.16
N VAL A 141 -6.02 -13.83 18.15
CA VAL A 141 -7.20 -12.99 18.00
C VAL A 141 -8.39 -13.91 17.75
N LEU A 142 -9.50 -13.70 18.46
CA LEU A 142 -10.71 -14.49 18.25
C LEU A 142 -11.44 -14.00 17.00
N MET A 143 -11.80 -14.94 16.12
CA MET A 143 -12.73 -14.75 15.00
C MET A 143 -14.15 -14.93 15.52
N ASN A 144 -15.05 -14.03 15.12
CA ASN A 144 -16.47 -14.17 15.39
C ASN A 144 -17.05 -15.33 14.55
N GLU A 145 -18.19 -15.88 14.99
CA GLU A 145 -18.88 -16.98 14.28
C GLU A 145 -19.34 -16.59 12.86
N ASP A 146 -19.53 -15.30 12.59
CA ASP A 146 -19.88 -14.77 11.27
C ASP A 146 -18.66 -14.52 10.36
N GLY A 147 -17.46 -14.90 10.81
CA GLY A 147 -16.23 -14.70 10.05
C GLY A 147 -15.63 -13.31 10.12
N SER A 148 -16.15 -12.44 10.99
CA SER A 148 -15.59 -11.11 11.23
C SER A 148 -14.55 -11.10 12.35
N PHE A 149 -13.69 -10.08 12.34
CA PHE A 149 -12.76 -9.80 13.43
C PHE A 149 -12.36 -8.32 13.44
N GLU A 150 -11.94 -7.84 14.61
CA GLU A 150 -11.36 -6.51 14.77
C GLU A 150 -10.27 -6.53 15.85
N PHE A 151 -9.14 -5.88 15.58
CA PHE A 151 -8.07 -5.66 16.56
C PHE A 151 -7.18 -4.49 16.16
N THR A 152 -6.30 -4.07 17.06
CA THR A 152 -5.31 -3.02 16.79
C THR A 152 -3.89 -3.58 16.65
N ILE A 153 -3.09 -2.94 15.80
CA ILE A 153 -1.65 -3.17 15.68
C ILE A 153 -0.89 -1.86 15.69
N ASP A 154 0.32 -1.91 16.24
CA ASP A 154 1.28 -0.81 16.15
C ASP A 154 2.12 -1.00 14.89
N VAL A 155 2.22 0.06 14.08
CA VAL A 155 2.94 0.06 12.81
C VAL A 155 4.04 1.11 12.83
N ALA A 156 5.25 0.67 12.46
CA ALA A 156 6.41 1.52 12.32
C ALA A 156 7.27 1.03 11.14
N PRO A 157 7.98 1.93 10.45
CA PRO A 157 8.86 1.54 9.36
C PRO A 157 10.10 0.79 9.88
N THR A 158 10.68 -0.05 9.02
CA THR A 158 11.96 -0.74 9.23
C THR A 158 12.93 -0.44 8.08
N THR A 159 14.22 -0.43 8.39
CA THR A 159 15.31 -0.18 7.42
C THR A 159 15.66 -1.41 6.58
N THR A 160 15.07 -2.57 6.86
CA THR A 160 15.32 -3.81 6.11
C THR A 160 14.26 -4.02 5.03
N GLY A 161 14.66 -4.65 3.91
CA GLY A 161 13.79 -4.97 2.78
C GLY A 161 13.45 -3.76 1.90
N THR A 162 13.17 -3.99 0.61
CA THR A 162 12.88 -2.94 -0.38
C THR A 162 11.43 -2.95 -0.88
N ASN A 163 10.63 -3.88 -0.36
CA ASN A 163 9.24 -4.07 -0.76
C ASN A 163 8.30 -3.02 -0.12
N ALA A 164 7.10 -2.85 -0.67
CA ALA A 164 6.09 -1.96 -0.13
C ALA A 164 5.50 -2.49 1.19
N TYR A 165 5.07 -1.58 2.07
CA TYR A 165 4.37 -1.95 3.29
C TYR A 165 2.93 -2.35 3.03
N GLY A 166 2.43 -3.30 3.82
CA GLY A 166 1.02 -3.64 3.82
C GLY A 166 0.63 -4.48 5.03
N VAL A 167 -0.67 -4.60 5.25
CA VAL A 167 -1.29 -5.61 6.11
C VAL A 167 -1.85 -6.69 5.20
N VAL A 168 -1.46 -7.94 5.42
CA VAL A 168 -1.90 -9.07 4.60
C VAL A 168 -2.65 -10.09 5.45
N SER A 169 -3.74 -10.63 4.93
CA SER A 169 -4.35 -11.86 5.43
C SER A 169 -3.97 -13.05 4.57
N TYR A 170 -3.81 -14.24 5.16
CA TYR A 170 -3.69 -15.51 4.43
C TYR A 170 -3.96 -16.70 5.36
N PRO A 171 -4.31 -17.90 4.85
CA PRO A 171 -4.61 -19.06 5.67
C PRO A 171 -3.51 -19.44 6.67
N GLY A 172 -3.92 -19.69 7.92
CA GLY A 172 -3.02 -20.11 8.99
C GLY A 172 -2.82 -21.62 9.06
N GLY A 173 -1.67 -22.08 9.56
CA GLY A 173 -1.47 -23.50 9.89
C GLY A 173 -1.12 -24.44 8.72
N GLY A 174 -0.80 -23.93 7.53
CA GLY A 174 -0.30 -24.72 6.40
C GLY A 174 -1.22 -24.93 5.17
N PRO A 175 -2.56 -24.79 5.25
CA PRO A 175 -3.42 -24.70 4.07
C PRO A 175 -3.06 -23.53 3.15
N THR A 176 -3.46 -23.62 1.89
CA THR A 176 -3.35 -22.54 0.90
C THR A 176 -4.72 -22.27 0.29
N PHE A 177 -5.08 -21.00 0.17
CA PHE A 177 -6.34 -20.59 -0.45
C PHE A 177 -6.21 -19.16 -0.97
N ALA A 178 -6.07 -19.03 -2.29
CA ALA A 178 -5.74 -17.77 -2.94
C ALA A 178 -6.76 -16.66 -2.66
N GLN A 179 -8.04 -16.99 -2.47
CA GLN A 179 -9.08 -15.99 -2.22
C GLN A 179 -8.92 -15.28 -0.86
N HIS A 180 -8.28 -15.92 0.14
CA HIS A 180 -8.04 -15.30 1.45
C HIS A 180 -6.68 -14.59 1.54
N GLU A 181 -5.94 -14.54 0.43
CA GLU A 181 -4.66 -13.82 0.29
C GLU A 181 -4.94 -12.36 -0.09
N VAL A 182 -5.38 -11.57 0.88
CA VAL A 182 -5.74 -10.15 0.70
C VAL A 182 -4.63 -9.29 1.25
N ILE A 183 -4.13 -8.33 0.46
CA ILE A 183 -3.13 -7.35 0.90
C ILE A 183 -3.69 -5.93 0.81
N GLU A 184 -3.73 -5.25 1.94
CA GLU A 184 -4.03 -3.82 2.01
C GLU A 184 -2.73 -3.03 2.16
N ARG A 185 -2.46 -2.13 1.23
CA ARG A 185 -1.20 -1.37 1.19
C ARG A 185 -1.25 -0.20 2.15
N VAL A 186 -0.09 0.09 2.75
CA VAL A 186 0.05 1.27 3.62
C VAL A 186 1.28 2.10 3.28
N THR A 187 1.21 3.41 3.53
CA THR A 187 2.33 4.33 3.38
C THR A 187 2.55 5.16 4.64
N PHE A 188 3.82 5.40 4.94
CA PHE A 188 4.24 6.31 6.01
C PHE A 188 4.39 7.73 5.46
N ALA A 189 4.12 8.71 6.31
CA ALA A 189 4.40 10.10 6.02
C ALA A 189 5.89 10.29 5.69
N PRO A 190 6.24 11.15 4.72
CA PRO A 190 7.63 11.43 4.40
C PRO A 190 8.40 11.95 5.62
N ARG A 191 9.67 11.56 5.74
CA ARG A 191 10.61 12.17 6.68
C ARG A 191 11.98 12.36 6.05
N VAL A 192 12.70 13.37 6.53
CA VAL A 192 14.06 13.68 6.08
C VAL A 192 15.00 13.76 7.28
N THR A 193 16.21 13.25 7.10
CA THR A 193 17.33 13.37 8.06
C THR A 193 18.58 13.79 7.30
N ALA A 194 19.51 14.47 7.98
CA ALA A 194 20.79 14.87 7.40
C ALA A 194 21.91 14.75 8.43
N ASP A 195 23.12 14.47 7.98
CA ASP A 195 24.36 14.49 8.80
C ASP A 195 24.92 15.92 8.94
N LEU A 196 24.02 16.87 9.20
CA LEU A 196 24.32 18.30 9.25
C LEU A 196 25.01 18.67 10.58
N PRO A 197 26.23 19.23 10.57
CA PRO A 197 26.88 19.69 11.79
C PRO A 197 26.22 20.97 12.34
N GLU A 198 26.42 21.23 13.62
CA GLU A 198 25.92 22.43 14.31
C GLU A 198 26.47 23.73 13.69
N ALA A 199 27.73 23.72 13.28
CA ALA A 199 28.41 24.83 12.61
C ALA A 199 28.89 24.38 11.22
N PRO A 200 28.05 24.48 10.18
CA PRO A 200 28.45 24.09 8.84
C PRO A 200 29.46 25.06 8.24
N VAL A 201 30.32 24.58 7.35
CA VAL A 201 31.32 25.38 6.62
C VAL A 201 31.01 25.38 5.13
N GLU A 202 31.23 26.50 4.47
CA GLU A 202 31.10 26.59 3.01
C GLU A 202 31.97 25.56 2.29
N GLY A 203 31.40 24.92 1.27
CA GLY A 203 32.05 23.90 0.46
C GLY A 203 32.01 22.49 1.07
N GLN A 204 31.64 22.33 2.35
CA GLN A 204 31.48 21.00 2.93
C GLN A 204 30.29 20.26 2.29
N THR A 205 30.36 18.94 2.24
CA THR A 205 29.25 18.10 1.80
C THR A 205 28.46 17.56 2.98
N VAL A 206 27.15 17.38 2.78
CA VAL A 206 26.24 16.74 3.73
C VAL A 206 25.39 15.70 3.00
N ASN A 207 25.20 14.54 3.61
CA ASN A 207 24.30 13.50 3.15
C ASN A 207 22.92 13.68 3.76
N VAL A 208 21.91 13.68 2.90
CA VAL A 208 20.51 13.79 3.25
C VAL A 208 19.82 12.49 2.86
N ARG A 209 19.06 11.94 3.80
CA ARG A 209 18.28 10.72 3.62
C ARG A 209 16.81 11.04 3.72
N GLY A 210 16.05 10.62 2.71
CA GLY A 210 14.59 10.69 2.71
C GLY A 210 13.98 9.30 2.82
N GLU A 211 12.85 9.21 3.50
CA GLU A 211 12.03 8.00 3.57
C GLU A 211 10.54 8.35 3.45
N GLY A 212 9.73 7.45 2.91
CA GLY A 212 8.28 7.66 2.77
C GLY A 212 7.88 8.61 1.65
N PHE A 213 8.75 8.88 0.66
CA PHE A 213 8.47 9.84 -0.43
C PHE A 213 7.62 9.26 -1.58
N LEU A 214 6.91 8.14 -1.34
CA LEU A 214 5.98 7.53 -2.29
C LEU A 214 4.56 7.35 -1.70
N PRO A 215 3.51 7.43 -2.54
CA PRO A 215 3.56 7.77 -3.98
C PRO A 215 3.97 9.23 -4.20
N SER A 216 4.69 9.51 -5.28
CA SER A 216 5.17 10.88 -5.55
C SER A 216 4.11 11.71 -6.28
N ALA A 217 4.19 13.03 -6.11
CA ALA A 217 3.25 13.95 -6.72
C ALA A 217 3.46 14.06 -8.24
N THR A 218 2.37 14.24 -8.99
CA THR A 218 2.44 14.39 -10.45
C THR A 218 2.90 15.80 -10.84
N GLY A 219 3.92 15.87 -11.69
CA GLY A 219 4.46 17.13 -12.22
C GLY A 219 3.45 17.88 -13.08
N THR A 220 3.48 19.21 -12.99
CA THR A 220 2.63 20.11 -13.79
C THR A 220 3.42 20.86 -14.86
N ARG A 221 4.76 20.75 -14.84
CA ARG A 221 5.68 21.46 -15.74
C ARG A 221 6.57 20.47 -16.48
N LEU A 222 7.04 20.87 -17.66
CA LEU A 222 8.10 20.15 -18.36
C LEU A 222 9.39 20.15 -17.52
N PRO A 223 10.22 19.09 -17.63
CA PRO A 223 10.08 17.94 -18.54
C PRO A 223 9.12 16.84 -18.04
N LEU A 224 8.77 16.82 -16.75
CA LEU A 224 7.97 15.74 -16.13
C LEU A 224 6.47 16.08 -16.03
N ALA A 225 5.91 16.79 -17.00
CA ALA A 225 4.49 17.14 -16.99
C ALA A 225 3.65 15.86 -17.13
N GLY A 226 2.73 15.61 -16.19
CA GLY A 226 1.93 14.40 -16.14
C GLY A 226 2.69 13.15 -15.66
N GLN A 227 3.97 13.27 -15.28
CA GLN A 227 4.79 12.18 -14.77
C GLN A 227 5.02 12.33 -13.25
N PRO A 228 5.34 11.25 -12.52
CA PRO A 228 5.70 11.32 -11.11
C PRO A 228 6.96 12.17 -10.90
N ALA A 229 6.80 13.39 -10.40
CA ALA A 229 7.87 14.39 -10.42
C ALA A 229 8.82 14.34 -9.21
N GLY A 230 8.57 13.45 -8.25
CA GLY A 230 9.43 13.33 -7.07
C GLY A 230 9.55 14.63 -6.27
N VAL A 231 10.75 14.89 -5.77
CA VAL A 231 11.05 15.92 -4.76
C VAL A 231 12.41 16.57 -5.04
N TYR A 232 12.48 17.89 -4.92
CA TYR A 232 13.74 18.62 -4.79
C TYR A 232 14.22 18.55 -3.34
N VAL A 233 15.51 18.30 -3.15
CA VAL A 233 16.22 18.38 -1.88
C VAL A 233 17.23 19.51 -2.02
N ALA A 234 17.08 20.59 -1.27
CA ALA A 234 17.82 21.83 -1.51
C ALA A 234 18.41 22.42 -0.23
N TRP A 235 19.70 22.75 -0.29
CA TRP A 235 20.36 23.65 0.65
C TRP A 235 20.01 25.09 0.29
N GLY A 236 19.58 25.89 1.26
CA GLY A 236 19.12 27.24 0.97
C GLY A 236 18.82 28.13 2.17
N ARG A 237 18.35 29.34 1.84
CA ARG A 237 17.66 30.25 2.75
C ARG A 237 16.19 30.37 2.38
N PHE A 238 15.31 30.20 3.36
CA PHE A 238 13.87 30.10 3.19
C PHE A 238 13.13 31.09 4.13
N ALA A 239 11.94 31.51 3.73
CA ALA A 239 11.03 32.26 4.59
C ALA A 239 10.63 31.46 5.85
N ASP A 240 10.11 32.12 6.88
CA ASP A 240 9.63 31.48 8.13
C ASP A 240 8.55 30.43 7.88
N VAL A 241 7.66 30.71 6.94
CA VAL A 241 6.70 29.75 6.42
C VAL A 241 6.91 29.69 4.92
N TRP A 242 7.59 28.64 4.47
CA TRP A 242 7.79 28.38 3.05
C TRP A 242 7.09 27.09 2.64
N GLN A 243 5.93 27.23 2.00
CA GLN A 243 5.06 26.12 1.59
C GLN A 243 4.58 26.33 0.14
N PRO A 244 5.31 25.79 -0.87
CA PRO A 244 4.93 25.89 -2.28
C PRO A 244 3.52 25.38 -2.60
N SER A 245 3.07 24.35 -1.89
CA SER A 245 1.75 23.72 -2.03
C SER A 245 0.61 24.74 -1.84
N THR A 246 0.78 25.66 -0.89
CA THR A 246 -0.16 26.75 -0.59
C THR A 246 0.12 28.04 -1.36
N GLY A 247 1.12 28.04 -2.25
CA GLY A 247 1.40 29.14 -3.17
C GLY A 247 2.58 30.03 -2.77
N ALA A 248 3.43 29.61 -1.82
CA ALA A 248 4.67 30.34 -1.54
C ALA A 248 5.51 30.50 -2.81
N ALA A 249 5.93 31.74 -3.09
CA ALA A 249 6.62 32.06 -4.33
C ALA A 249 8.02 31.46 -4.39
N GLY A 250 8.53 31.23 -5.60
CA GLY A 250 9.91 30.79 -5.78
C GLY A 250 10.94 31.81 -5.29
N SER A 251 10.59 33.11 -5.34
CA SER A 251 11.43 34.22 -4.88
C SER A 251 11.58 34.29 -3.36
N THR A 252 10.74 33.59 -2.59
CA THR A 252 10.85 33.52 -1.12
C THR A 252 11.70 32.32 -0.66
N ARG A 253 12.50 31.77 -1.58
CA ARG A 253 13.64 30.91 -1.28
C ARG A 253 14.85 31.35 -2.09
N THR A 254 16.03 31.07 -1.59
CA THR A 254 17.30 31.21 -2.31
C THR A 254 18.09 29.95 -2.07
N VAL A 255 18.31 29.15 -3.11
CA VAL A 255 19.03 27.86 -2.99
C VAL A 255 20.46 28.02 -3.51
N GLY A 256 21.38 27.22 -2.98
CA GLY A 256 22.78 27.26 -3.37
C GLY A 256 22.98 26.92 -4.86
N SER A 257 23.80 27.71 -5.55
CA SER A 257 24.13 27.53 -6.98
C SER A 257 25.47 26.83 -7.22
N ASN A 258 26.28 26.60 -6.18
CA ASN A 258 27.58 25.95 -6.29
C ASN A 258 27.42 24.41 -6.19
N GLY A 259 27.91 23.66 -7.18
CA GLY A 259 27.88 22.19 -7.15
C GLY A 259 26.45 21.60 -7.05
N THR A 260 26.25 20.63 -6.15
CA THR A 260 24.95 19.98 -5.87
C THR A 260 24.20 20.67 -4.72
N GLY A 261 24.10 22.01 -4.72
CA GLY A 261 23.28 22.75 -3.74
C GLY A 261 21.78 22.41 -3.80
N THR A 262 21.33 21.79 -4.89
CA THR A 262 20.00 21.17 -5.03
C THR A 262 20.13 19.88 -5.82
N VAL A 263 19.47 18.82 -5.34
CA VAL A 263 19.34 17.54 -6.05
C VAL A 263 17.85 17.26 -6.27
N TRP A 264 17.50 16.73 -7.43
CA TRP A 264 16.14 16.33 -7.76
C TRP A 264 16.01 14.80 -7.67
N ALA A 265 15.41 14.33 -6.58
CA ALA A 265 15.13 12.91 -6.36
C ALA A 265 13.78 12.54 -6.99
N MET A 266 13.73 11.46 -7.77
CA MET A 266 12.51 11.05 -8.50
C MET A 266 12.43 9.53 -8.67
N PRO A 267 11.21 8.96 -8.83
CA PRO A 267 11.06 7.51 -9.04
C PRO A 267 11.61 7.07 -10.39
N GLU A 268 11.91 5.77 -10.51
CA GLU A 268 12.59 5.15 -11.66
C GLU A 268 12.11 5.65 -13.03
N PRO A 269 10.79 5.68 -13.37
CA PRO A 269 10.36 6.08 -14.70
C PRO A 269 10.75 7.52 -15.06
N SER A 270 10.80 8.41 -14.08
CA SER A 270 11.22 9.80 -14.28
C SER A 270 12.74 9.94 -14.20
N PHE A 271 13.39 9.14 -13.35
CA PHE A 271 14.85 9.13 -13.25
C PHE A 271 15.49 8.72 -14.56
N SER A 272 14.98 7.69 -15.24
CA SER A 272 15.48 7.27 -16.56
C SER A 272 15.26 8.33 -17.66
N ILE A 273 14.28 9.23 -17.50
CA ILE A 273 14.07 10.36 -18.42
C ILE A 273 15.11 11.46 -18.17
N MET A 274 15.35 11.78 -16.89
CA MET A 274 16.17 12.93 -16.49
C MET A 274 17.67 12.63 -16.46
N SER A 275 18.04 11.40 -16.09
CA SER A 275 19.41 10.90 -16.01
C SER A 275 19.51 9.55 -16.75
N PRO A 276 19.44 9.53 -18.10
CA PRO A 276 19.44 8.27 -18.86
C PRO A 276 20.70 7.42 -18.65
N GLU A 277 21.84 8.06 -18.34
CA GLU A 277 23.10 7.38 -18.04
C GLU A 277 23.26 7.08 -16.53
N GLY A 278 22.42 7.65 -15.67
CA GLY A 278 22.42 7.45 -14.22
C GLY A 278 23.62 8.07 -13.48
N THR A 279 24.41 8.93 -14.14
CA THR A 279 25.66 9.48 -13.62
C THR A 279 25.59 10.95 -13.22
N ASP A 280 24.50 11.66 -13.57
CA ASP A 280 24.36 13.09 -13.27
C ASP A 280 24.06 13.30 -11.78
N PRO A 281 24.96 13.98 -11.03
CA PRO A 281 24.81 14.19 -9.59
C PRO A 281 23.69 15.18 -9.22
N ALA A 282 23.09 15.86 -10.20
CA ALA A 282 21.90 16.69 -9.98
C ALA A 282 20.62 15.86 -9.78
N TYR A 283 20.63 14.57 -10.09
CA TYR A 283 19.48 13.68 -9.96
C TYR A 283 19.75 12.51 -9.00
N ALA A 284 18.71 12.06 -8.33
CA ALA A 284 18.77 10.87 -7.50
C ALA A 284 17.53 9.99 -7.70
N LEU A 285 17.69 8.68 -7.49
CA LEU A 285 16.59 7.73 -7.55
C LEU A 285 15.86 7.69 -6.20
N ILE A 286 14.54 7.93 -6.22
CA ILE A 286 13.65 7.46 -5.16
C ILE A 286 13.39 5.99 -5.43
N ARG A 287 13.86 5.14 -4.52
CA ARG A 287 13.71 3.69 -4.60
C ARG A 287 12.23 3.30 -4.44
N ALA A 288 11.91 2.05 -4.78
CA ALA A 288 10.54 1.54 -4.73
C ALA A 288 9.92 1.59 -3.32
N ASP A 289 10.74 1.59 -2.26
CA ASP A 289 10.29 1.75 -0.87
C ASP A 289 10.12 3.23 -0.44
N GLY A 290 10.30 4.18 -1.35
CA GLY A 290 10.20 5.60 -1.11
C GLY A 290 11.43 6.22 -0.43
N SER A 291 12.53 5.47 -0.32
CA SER A 291 13.80 5.97 0.22
C SER A 291 14.68 6.63 -0.85
N PHE A 292 15.52 7.57 -0.44
CA PHE A 292 16.61 8.12 -1.26
C PHE A 292 17.78 8.57 -0.39
N ASP A 293 18.96 8.66 -1.00
CA ASP A 293 20.15 9.28 -0.43
C ASP A 293 20.66 10.35 -1.42
N VAL A 294 20.96 11.55 -0.93
CA VAL A 294 21.53 12.63 -1.74
C VAL A 294 22.68 13.31 -1.01
N THR A 295 23.65 13.81 -1.76
CA THR A 295 24.75 14.62 -1.21
C THR A 295 24.57 16.07 -1.66
N LEU A 296 24.46 16.98 -0.70
CA LEU A 296 24.41 18.41 -0.96
C LEU A 296 25.75 19.08 -0.64
N THR A 297 26.08 20.13 -1.37
CA THR A 297 27.18 21.03 -1.01
C THR A 297 26.61 22.23 -0.26
N VAL A 298 27.16 22.51 0.93
CA VAL A 298 26.83 23.70 1.71
C VAL A 298 27.45 24.92 1.06
N SER A 299 26.68 25.98 0.93
CA SER A 299 27.17 27.29 0.47
C SER A 299 26.70 28.41 1.38
N THR A 300 27.50 29.47 1.50
CA THR A 300 27.01 30.76 2.00
C THR A 300 26.03 31.34 0.98
N ILE A 301 24.96 31.99 1.45
CA ILE A 301 23.88 32.52 0.62
C ILE A 301 23.46 33.90 1.10
N GLU A 302 23.73 34.90 0.29
CA GLU A 302 23.20 36.25 0.48
C GLU A 302 21.71 36.27 0.13
N SER A 303 20.86 36.42 1.15
CA SER A 303 19.40 36.47 0.99
C SER A 303 18.76 37.19 2.17
N ALA A 304 17.61 37.83 1.93
CA ALA A 304 16.77 38.40 2.99
C ALA A 304 15.96 37.32 3.75
N ASN A 305 15.91 36.10 3.22
CA ASN A 305 15.18 35.00 3.84
C ASN A 305 15.88 34.55 5.15
N PRO A 306 15.17 34.46 6.29
CA PRO A 306 15.82 34.27 7.59
C PRO A 306 16.47 32.89 7.76
N ASN A 307 15.85 31.81 7.26
CA ASN A 307 16.15 30.46 7.73
C ASN A 307 17.11 29.71 6.81
N TYR A 308 18.31 29.42 7.29
CA TYR A 308 19.22 28.46 6.65
C TYR A 308 18.76 27.03 6.92
N GLY A 309 18.93 26.16 5.93
CA GLY A 309 18.69 24.74 6.12
C GLY A 309 18.52 23.96 4.84
N ILE A 310 18.00 22.76 5.01
CA ILE A 310 17.68 21.82 3.94
C ILE A 310 16.17 21.73 3.84
N ALA A 311 15.62 22.02 2.67
CA ALA A 311 14.20 21.85 2.39
C ALA A 311 13.99 20.71 1.39
N THR A 312 12.94 19.93 1.63
CA THR A 312 12.34 19.09 0.59
C THR A 312 11.07 19.74 0.08
N TYR A 313 10.76 19.59 -1.21
CA TYR A 313 9.49 20.05 -1.79
C TYR A 313 9.22 19.36 -3.13
N ALA A 314 7.94 19.27 -3.52
CA ALA A 314 7.55 18.54 -4.71
C ALA A 314 8.19 19.08 -6.01
N GLY A 315 8.63 18.16 -6.87
CA GLY A 315 9.31 18.45 -8.13
C GLY A 315 8.39 18.95 -9.24
N SER A 316 8.95 19.55 -10.29
CA SER A 316 8.23 19.94 -11.53
C SER A 316 6.91 20.74 -11.34
N GLY A 317 6.84 21.59 -10.31
CA GLY A 317 5.64 22.38 -10.02
C GLY A 317 4.45 21.57 -9.48
N ALA A 318 4.67 20.31 -9.10
CA ALA A 318 3.71 19.55 -8.33
C ALA A 318 3.46 20.21 -6.96
N LYS A 319 2.37 19.82 -6.30
CA LYS A 319 2.02 20.28 -4.97
C LYS A 319 1.84 19.08 -4.06
N ASN A 320 2.60 19.02 -2.98
CA ASN A 320 2.44 18.02 -1.94
C ASN A 320 3.01 18.57 -0.62
N SER A 321 2.12 18.95 0.29
CA SER A 321 2.51 19.50 1.59
C SER A 321 3.18 18.48 2.51
N GLU A 322 2.92 17.18 2.34
CA GLU A 322 3.57 16.13 3.14
C GLU A 322 5.06 15.99 2.80
N GLN A 323 5.46 16.41 1.60
CA GLN A 323 6.85 16.41 1.15
C GLN A 323 7.58 17.74 1.40
N GLU A 324 6.89 18.73 1.98
CA GLU A 324 7.43 20.05 2.34
C GLU A 324 8.02 20.03 3.74
N LEU A 325 9.22 19.47 3.86
CA LEU A 325 9.94 19.32 5.12
C LEU A 325 11.13 20.26 5.18
N PHE A 326 11.53 20.64 6.39
CA PHE A 326 12.65 21.55 6.61
C PHE A 326 13.51 21.09 7.78
N ILE A 327 14.82 21.00 7.55
CA ILE A 327 15.84 20.82 8.59
C ILE A 327 16.55 22.16 8.75
N ALA A 328 16.36 22.82 9.89
CA ALA A 328 17.01 24.09 10.19
C ALA A 328 18.52 23.91 10.40
N SER A 329 19.27 24.96 10.08
CA SER A 329 20.72 25.02 10.23
C SER A 329 21.19 26.40 10.65
N ALA A 330 22.39 26.48 11.24
CA ALA A 330 23.10 27.73 11.38
C ALA A 330 23.60 28.23 10.02
N ALA A 331 23.94 29.53 9.94
CA ALA A 331 24.60 30.08 8.77
C ALA A 331 26.00 29.46 8.60
N PRO A 332 26.43 29.10 7.38
CA PRO A 332 27.76 28.54 7.18
C PRO A 332 28.87 29.54 7.48
N ALA A 333 29.95 29.06 8.09
CA ALA A 333 31.19 29.80 8.19
C ALA A 333 31.91 29.83 6.82
N ALA A 334 32.61 30.93 6.53
CA ALA A 334 33.53 31.01 5.41
C ALA A 334 34.64 29.95 5.56
N PRO A 335 35.22 29.45 4.45
CA PRO A 335 36.29 28.46 4.54
C PRO A 335 37.50 29.07 5.26
N GLU A 336 38.10 28.33 6.18
CA GLU A 336 39.34 28.76 6.84
C GLU A 336 40.44 28.88 5.78
N VAL A 337 40.97 30.10 5.60
CA VAL A 337 42.17 30.31 4.78
C VAL A 337 43.36 29.81 5.60
N PRO A 338 44.12 28.80 5.15
CA PRO A 338 45.27 28.33 5.90
C PRO A 338 46.25 29.48 6.12
N ALA A 339 46.68 29.68 7.37
CA ALA A 339 47.71 30.66 7.69
C ALA A 339 49.00 30.28 6.94
N THR A 340 49.43 31.16 6.03
CA THR A 340 50.69 31.07 5.28
C THR A 340 51.91 31.28 6.16
#